data_AF-A0A537CS17-F1
#
_entry.id   AF-A0A537CS17-F1
#
_cell.length_a   1.000
_cell.length_b   1.000
_cell.length_c   1.000
_cell.angle_alpha   90.00
_cell.angle_beta   90.00
_cell.angle_gamma   90.00
#
_symmetry.space_group_name_H-M   'P 1'
#
loop_
_entity.id
_entity.type
_entity.pdbx_description
1 polymer ?
#
loop_
_entity_poly.entity_id
_entity_poly.type
_entity_poly.pdbx_seq_one_letter_code
_entity_poly.pdbx_strand_id
1 'polypeptide(L)'
;MKKELILGGTALLLLAACASVPTGPSVMVLPGSNKTFEQFRFDDYECRQYASEYSGGKTAEQASADAGVRSAAAGAAIGALAGAAIGGNANSAAAGAGLGAAGG
;
A
#
# COMPACT_ATOMS: atom_id res chain seq x y z
N MET A 1 -30.55 14.01 -3.91
CA MET A 1 -30.04 13.72 -2.55
C MET A 1 -29.33 12.34 -2.49
N LYS A 2 -30.05 11.21 -2.45
CA LYS A 2 -29.44 9.86 -2.35
C LYS A 2 -28.61 9.43 -3.57
N LYS A 3 -28.97 9.86 -4.79
CA LYS A 3 -28.21 9.57 -6.03
C LYS A 3 -26.83 10.25 -6.07
N GLU A 4 -26.73 11.48 -5.58
CA GLU A 4 -25.48 12.25 -5.53
C GLU A 4 -24.46 11.61 -4.56
N LEU A 5 -24.96 11.04 -3.45
CA LEU A 5 -24.13 10.38 -2.44
C LEU A 5 -23.53 9.05 -2.94
N ILE A 6 -24.27 8.32 -3.80
CA ILE A 6 -23.82 7.07 -4.42
C ILE A 6 -22.75 7.35 -5.48
N LEU A 7 -22.90 8.43 -6.25
CA LEU A 7 -21.95 8.81 -7.29
C LEU A 7 -20.64 9.34 -6.70
N GLY A 8 -20.69 10.11 -5.61
CA GLY A 8 -19.52 10.58 -4.89
C GLY A 8 -18.75 9.47 -4.14
N GLY A 9 -19.47 8.52 -3.55
CA GLY A 9 -18.85 7.39 -2.84
C GLY A 9 -18.04 6.48 -3.76
N THR A 10 -18.55 6.19 -4.96
CA THR A 10 -17.89 5.29 -5.93
C THR A 10 -16.57 5.89 -6.46
N ALA A 11 -16.50 7.21 -6.64
CA ALA A 11 -15.28 7.88 -7.07
C ALA A 11 -14.16 7.84 -6.01
N LEU A 12 -14.51 7.98 -4.73
CA LEU A 12 -13.55 7.86 -3.61
C LEU A 12 -13.00 6.43 -3.46
N LEU A 13 -13.85 5.41 -3.65
CA LEU A 13 -13.45 4.00 -3.66
C LEU A 13 -12.47 3.68 -4.81
N LEU A 14 -12.64 4.30 -5.97
CA LEU A 14 -11.77 4.09 -7.13
C LEU A 14 -10.38 4.74 -6.99
N LEU A 15 -10.24 5.80 -6.18
CA LEU A 15 -8.96 6.49 -5.98
C LEU A 15 -8.05 5.84 -4.92
N ALA A 16 -8.60 5.06 -3.98
CA ALA A 16 -7.84 4.48 -2.87
C ALA A 16 -7.07 3.19 -3.23
N ALA A 17 -7.45 2.50 -4.31
CA ALA A 17 -6.95 1.16 -4.63
C ALA A 17 -5.58 1.09 -5.35
N CYS A 18 -4.87 2.21 -5.55
CA CYS A 18 -3.76 2.24 -6.52
C CYS A 18 -2.35 2.01 -5.93
N ALA A 19 -2.18 1.83 -4.62
CA ALA A 19 -0.85 1.68 -4.00
C ALA A 19 -0.56 0.24 -3.56
N SER A 20 0.05 -0.56 -4.44
CA SER A 20 0.62 -1.87 -4.10
C SER A 20 2.14 -1.86 -4.23
N VAL A 21 2.85 -2.28 -3.17
CA VAL A 21 4.31 -2.46 -3.21
C VAL A 21 4.58 -3.82 -3.87
N PRO A 22 5.29 -3.86 -5.02
CA PRO A 22 5.56 -5.11 -5.71
C PRO A 22 6.47 -6.03 -4.88
N THR A 23 6.20 -7.33 -4.90
CA THR A 23 6.93 -8.38 -4.14
C THR A 23 8.31 -8.72 -4.73
N GLY A 24 8.77 -7.99 -5.74
CA GLY A 24 10.05 -8.23 -6.39
C GLY A 24 10.43 -7.13 -7.38
N PRO A 25 11.65 -7.19 -7.95
CA PRO A 25 12.10 -6.22 -8.93
C PRO A 25 11.19 -6.28 -10.16
N SER A 26 10.50 -5.17 -10.45
CA SER A 26 9.65 -5.05 -11.64
C SER A 26 10.45 -4.93 -12.95
N VAL A 27 11.78 -4.81 -12.83
CA VAL A 27 12.70 -4.64 -13.96
C VAL A 27 13.90 -5.56 -13.79
N MET A 28 14.22 -6.30 -14.85
CA MET A 28 15.44 -7.09 -14.93
C MET A 28 16.61 -6.16 -15.22
N VAL A 29 17.62 -6.17 -14.36
CA VAL A 29 18.86 -5.42 -14.57
C VAL A 29 19.86 -6.35 -15.25
N LEU A 30 20.48 -5.89 -16.34
CA LEU A 30 21.53 -6.62 -17.06
C LEU A 30 22.90 -5.98 -16.77
N PRO A 31 24.03 -6.71 -16.89
CA PRO A 31 25.36 -6.13 -16.79
C PRO A 31 25.52 -5.03 -17.85
N GLY A 32 26.10 -3.90 -17.46
CA GLY A 32 26.52 -2.89 -18.44
C GLY A 32 27.60 -3.44 -19.36
N SER A 33 27.70 -2.89 -20.58
CA SER A 33 28.66 -3.33 -21.62
C SER A 33 30.13 -3.29 -21.21
N ASN A 34 30.47 -2.67 -20.07
CA ASN A 34 31.81 -2.61 -19.50
C ASN A 34 32.01 -3.42 -18.20
N LYS A 35 31.05 -4.26 -17.78
CA LYS A 35 31.17 -5.14 -16.59
C LYS A 35 31.05 -6.61 -16.98
N THR A 36 31.83 -7.48 -16.31
CA THR A 36 31.66 -8.93 -16.42
C THR A 36 30.40 -9.39 -15.69
N PHE A 37 29.86 -10.54 -16.10
CA PHE A 37 28.67 -11.10 -15.45
C PHE A 37 28.89 -11.39 -13.96
N GLU A 38 30.07 -11.89 -13.60
CA GLU A 38 30.42 -12.21 -12.21
C GLU A 38 30.44 -10.96 -11.34
N GLN A 39 30.98 -9.86 -11.87
CA GLN A 39 31.04 -8.60 -11.15
C GLN A 39 29.66 -7.94 -11.01
N PHE A 40 28.79 -8.13 -12.01
CA PHE A 40 27.38 -7.77 -11.88
C PHE A 40 26.66 -8.63 -10.83
N ARG A 41 26.91 -9.95 -10.79
CA ARG A 41 26.29 -10.85 -9.80
C ARG A 41 26.65 -10.48 -8.37
N PHE A 42 27.91 -10.11 -8.12
CA PHE A 42 28.36 -9.66 -6.81
C PHE A 42 27.69 -8.34 -6.39
N ASP A 43 27.65 -7.37 -7.31
CA ASP A 43 27.03 -6.05 -7.11
C ASP A 43 25.51 -6.16 -6.86
N ASP A 44 24.80 -6.99 -7.63
CA ASP A 44 23.37 -7.28 -7.47
C ASP A 44 23.06 -7.91 -6.09
N TYR A 45 23.93 -8.80 -5.61
CA TYR A 45 23.78 -9.41 -4.28
C TYR A 45 23.95 -8.38 -3.16
N GLU A 46 25.04 -7.60 -3.18
CA GLU A 46 25.29 -6.52 -2.23
C GLU A 46 24.15 -5.49 -2.21
N CYS A 47 23.70 -5.06 -3.39
CA CYS A 47 22.63 -4.09 -3.53
C CYS A 47 21.30 -4.60 -2.96
N ARG A 48 20.99 -5.90 -3.13
CA ARG A 48 19.83 -6.54 -2.51
C ARG A 48 19.94 -6.64 -0.99
N GLN A 49 21.10 -7.04 -0.47
CA GLN A 49 21.33 -7.10 0.97
C GLN A 49 21.18 -5.71 1.59
N TYR A 50 21.82 -4.70 1.01
CA TYR A 50 21.70 -3.31 1.45
C TYR A 50 20.25 -2.81 1.39
N ALA A 51 19.50 -3.11 0.32
CA ALA A 51 18.10 -2.75 0.23
C ALA A 51 17.25 -3.41 1.33
N SER A 52 17.50 -4.68 1.65
CA SER A 52 16.85 -5.39 2.75
C SER A 52 17.20 -4.78 4.10
N GLU A 53 18.46 -4.43 4.35
CA GLU A 53 18.87 -3.75 5.58
C GLU A 53 18.27 -2.34 5.71
N TYR A 54 18.26 -1.56 4.63
CA TYR A 54 17.70 -0.22 4.59
C TYR A 54 16.19 -0.21 4.84
N SER A 55 15.49 -1.27 4.43
CA SER A 55 14.07 -1.49 4.75
C SER A 55 13.85 -2.10 6.16
N GLY A 56 14.90 -2.19 6.98
CA GLY A 56 14.84 -2.65 8.36
C GLY A 56 14.94 -4.16 8.53
N GLY A 57 15.55 -4.86 7.58
CA GLY A 57 15.66 -6.33 7.54
C GLY A 57 14.35 -7.04 7.20
N LYS A 58 13.32 -6.29 6.74
CA LYS A 58 12.01 -6.85 6.38
C LYS A 58 12.08 -7.46 4.98
N THR A 59 11.53 -8.66 4.80
CA THR A 59 11.35 -9.22 3.45
C THR A 59 10.34 -8.38 2.66
N ALA A 60 10.35 -8.48 1.33
CA ALA A 60 9.41 -7.75 0.48
C ALA A 60 7.94 -8.06 0.84
N GLU A 61 7.66 -9.30 1.22
CA GLU A 61 6.36 -9.76 1.70
C GLU A 61 5.98 -9.17 3.06
N GLN A 62 6.95 -9.04 3.97
CA GLN A 62 6.70 -8.40 5.26
C GLN A 62 6.45 -6.91 5.07
N ALA A 63 7.22 -6.24 4.21
CA ALA A 63 7.04 -4.83 3.90
C ALA A 63 5.68 -4.56 3.23
N SER A 64 5.22 -5.43 2.34
CA SER A 64 3.91 -5.30 1.70
C SER A 64 2.75 -5.55 2.67
N ALA A 65 2.87 -6.54 3.55
CA ALA A 65 1.88 -6.79 4.60
C ALA A 65 1.79 -5.62 5.60
N ASP A 66 2.93 -5.10 6.05
CA ASP A 66 3.01 -3.96 6.97
C ASP A 66 2.42 -2.69 6.33
N ALA A 67 2.73 -2.45 5.05
CA ALA A 67 2.13 -1.36 4.28
C ALA A 67 0.61 -1.52 4.14
N GLY A 68 0.11 -2.71 3.82
CA GLY A 68 -1.32 -2.99 3.72
C GLY A 68 -2.06 -2.81 5.05
N VAL A 69 -1.48 -3.30 6.15
CA VAL A 69 -2.06 -3.08 7.49
C VAL A 69 -2.06 -1.59 7.86
N ARG A 70 -0.99 -0.86 7.54
CA ARG A 70 -0.91 0.59 7.82
C ARG A 70 -1.92 1.38 6.99
N SER A 71 -2.09 1.06 5.72
CA SER A 71 -3.10 1.70 4.87
C SER A 71 -4.52 1.32 5.29
N ALA A 72 -4.80 0.06 5.61
CA ALA A 72 -6.09 -0.36 6.15
C ALA A 72 -6.40 0.33 7.49
N ALA A 73 -5.42 0.46 8.39
CA ALA A 73 -5.61 1.17 9.65
C ALA A 73 -5.85 2.68 9.44
N ALA A 74 -5.10 3.31 8.54
CA ALA A 74 -5.30 4.71 8.18
C ALA A 74 -6.68 4.92 7.53
N GLY A 75 -7.06 4.05 6.59
CA GLY A 75 -8.35 4.05 5.93
C GLY A 75 -9.49 3.84 6.93
N ALA A 76 -9.33 2.93 7.90
CA ALA A 76 -10.30 2.71 8.97
C ALA A 76 -10.48 3.95 9.84
N ALA A 77 -9.39 4.62 10.22
CA ALA A 77 -9.46 5.84 11.03
C ALA A 77 -10.17 6.97 10.28
N ILE A 78 -9.79 7.21 9.02
CA ILE A 78 -10.39 8.25 8.18
C ILE A 78 -11.87 7.93 7.92
N GLY A 79 -12.17 6.67 7.60
CA GLY A 79 -13.52 6.17 7.37
C GLY A 79 -14.40 6.26 8.62
N ALA A 80 -13.85 5.98 9.81
CA ALA A 80 -14.57 6.12 11.07
C ALA A 80 -14.96 7.57 11.35
N LEU A 81 -14.02 8.50 11.18
CA LEU A 81 -14.25 9.94 11.37
C LEU A 81 -15.29 10.47 10.38
N ALA A 82 -15.16 10.10 9.10
CA ALA A 82 -16.12 10.48 8.07
C ALA A 82 -17.51 9.88 8.36
N GLY A 83 -17.58 8.59 8.73
CA GLY A 83 -18.82 7.91 9.08
C GLY A 83 -19.50 8.50 10.31
N ALA A 84 -18.74 8.87 11.34
CA ALA A 84 -19.25 9.57 12.51
C ALA A 84 -19.77 10.97 12.17
N ALA A 85 -19.05 11.72 11.34
CA ALA A 85 -19.47 13.07 10.93
C ALA A 85 -20.74 13.05 10.06
N ILE A 86 -20.90 12.03 9.21
CA ILE A 86 -22.04 11.92 8.28
C ILE A 86 -23.29 11.38 8.98
N GLY A 87 -23.16 10.34 9.82
CA GLY A 87 -24.30 9.68 10.46
C GLY A 87 -24.56 10.09 11.92
N GLY A 88 -23.61 10.79 12.55
CA GLY A 88 -23.73 11.28 13.93
C GLY A 88 -23.74 10.18 15.01
N ASN A 89 -23.50 8.91 14.65
CA ASN A 89 -23.63 7.80 15.58
C ASN A 89 -22.50 6.76 15.43
N ALA A 90 -22.40 5.87 16.42
CA ALA A 90 -21.37 4.84 16.47
C ALA A 90 -21.51 3.79 15.35
N ASN A 91 -22.73 3.52 14.89
CA ASN A 91 -22.96 2.55 13.81
C ASN A 91 -22.45 3.07 12.47
N SER A 92 -22.64 4.36 12.17
CA SER A 92 -22.11 5.00 10.97
C SER A 92 -20.59 5.16 11.04
N ALA A 93 -20.02 5.39 12.22
CA ALA A 93 -18.58 5.38 12.43
C ALA A 93 -17.99 3.98 12.19
N ALA A 94 -18.60 2.93 12.75
CA ALA A 94 -18.16 1.55 12.54
C ALA A 94 -18.28 1.11 11.08
N ALA A 95 -19.37 1.48 10.40
CA ALA A 95 -19.53 1.21 8.97
C ALA A 95 -18.46 1.94 8.14
N GLY A 96 -18.20 3.21 8.45
CA GLY A 96 -17.13 3.97 7.80
C GLY A 96 -15.74 3.39 8.06
N ALA A 97 -15.47 2.91 9.28
CA ALA A 97 -14.21 2.26 9.62
C ALA A 97 -14.01 0.96 8.84
N GLY A 98 -15.05 0.12 8.73
CA GLY A 98 -14.98 -1.14 7.98
C GLY A 98 -14.76 -0.92 6.49
N LEU A 99 -15.48 0.05 5.90
CA LEU A 99 -15.31 0.42 4.49
C LEU A 99 -13.93 1.04 4.23
N GLY A 100 -13.45 1.89 5.14
CA GLY A 100 -12.14 2.49 5.08
C GLY A 100 -11.00 1.48 5.24
N ALA A 101 -11.18 0.45 6.08
CA ALA A 101 -10.21 -0.64 6.25
C ALA A 101 -10.14 -1.56 5.03
N ALA A 102 -11.27 -1.82 4.38
CA ALA A 102 -11.36 -2.72 3.23
C ALA A 102 -10.90 -2.05 1.91
N GLY A 103 -10.97 -0.71 1.84
CA GLY A 103 -10.49 0.05 0.68
C GLY A 103 -9.08 0.62 0.82
N GLY A 104 -8.45 0.46 1.99
CA GLY A 104 -7.07 0.86 2.27
C GLY A 104 -6.07 -0.26 1.99
#